data_AF-A0A162RX55-F1
#
_entry.id   AF-A0A162RX55-F1
#
_cell.length_a   1.000
_cell.length_b   1.000
_cell.length_c   1.000
_cell.angle_alpha   90.00
_cell.angle_beta   90.00
_cell.angle_gamma   90.00
#
_symmetry.space_group_name_H-M   'P 1'
#
loop_
_entity.id
_entity.type
_entity.pdbx_description
1 polymer ?
#
loop_
_entity_poly.entity_id
_entity_poly.type
_entity_poly.pdbx_seq_one_letter_code
_entity_poly.pdbx_strand_id
1 'polypeptide(L)'
;MKFKLALLAVKDVNVSKQFYKELFNQEVILDLERNVTFSGGFAIQEDFAWLTDVPVNSVIEKSNNMELYFEVDYFGKLYKNENL
;
A
#
# COMPACT_ATOMS: atom_id res chain seq x y z
N MET A 1 -14.42 -16.38 -11.63
CA MET A 1 -13.88 -15.42 -10.65
C MET A 1 -12.86 -14.52 -11.36
N LYS A 2 -12.81 -13.21 -11.09
CA LYS A 2 -11.80 -12.29 -11.67
C LYS A 2 -11.10 -11.54 -10.55
N PHE A 3 -9.79 -11.72 -10.42
CA PHE A 3 -8.95 -10.93 -9.52
C PHE A 3 -8.97 -9.45 -9.93
N LYS A 4 -8.96 -8.55 -8.95
CA LYS A 4 -9.01 -7.10 -9.17
C LYS A 4 -7.71 -6.41 -8.76
N LEU A 5 -7.31 -6.55 -7.50
CA LEU A 5 -6.09 -5.97 -6.94
C LEU A 5 -5.80 -6.58 -5.56
N ALA A 6 -4.57 -6.40 -5.08
CA ALA A 6 -4.19 -6.67 -3.69
C ALA A 6 -4.49 -5.43 -2.82
N LEU A 7 -4.93 -5.63 -1.58
CA LEU A 7 -5.23 -4.57 -0.62
C LEU A 7 -4.43 -4.78 0.66
N LEU A 8 -3.71 -3.74 1.09
CA LEU A 8 -2.94 -3.75 2.33
C LEU A 8 -3.65 -2.93 3.42
N ALA A 9 -3.78 -3.50 4.60
CA ALA A 9 -4.22 -2.76 5.77
C ALA A 9 -3.10 -1.82 6.25
N VAL A 10 -3.42 -0.55 6.46
CA VAL A 10 -2.48 0.47 6.95
C VAL A 10 -3.08 1.21 8.15
N LYS A 11 -2.22 1.81 8.99
CA LYS A 11 -2.65 2.59 10.16
C LYS A 11 -3.11 4.00 9.81
N ASP A 12 -2.50 4.59 8.79
CA ASP A 12 -2.77 5.94 8.32
C ASP A 12 -2.56 5.93 6.80
N VAL A 13 -3.62 6.24 6.07
CA VAL A 13 -3.59 6.27 4.60
C VAL A 13 -2.72 7.40 4.07
N ASN A 14 -2.67 8.57 4.71
CA ASN A 14 -1.90 9.71 4.20
C ASN A 14 -0.40 9.47 4.36
N VAL A 15 0.04 8.93 5.50
CA VAL A 15 1.44 8.52 5.70
C VAL A 15 1.84 7.44 4.68
N SER A 16 0.99 6.44 4.49
CA SER A 16 1.26 5.33 3.56
C SER A 16 1.22 5.79 2.10
N LYS A 17 0.32 6.71 1.75
CA LYS A 17 0.24 7.36 0.43
C LYS A 17 1.52 8.10 0.10
N GLN A 18 2.06 8.85 1.05
CA GLN A 18 3.35 9.52 0.88
C GLN A 18 4.48 8.51 0.68
N PHE A 19 4.55 7.46 1.52
CA PHE A 19 5.57 6.41 1.40
C PHE A 19 5.59 5.73 0.02
N TYR A 20 4.43 5.25 -0.47
CA TYR A 20 4.36 4.57 -1.76
C TYR A 20 4.61 5.52 -2.94
N LYS A 21 4.21 6.78 -2.82
CA LYS A 21 4.48 7.79 -3.85
C LYS A 21 5.98 8.14 -3.91
N GLU A 22 6.59 8.42 -2.77
CA GLU A 22 7.98 8.92 -2.72
C GLU A 22 9.01 7.82 -2.92
N LEU A 23 8.82 6.63 -2.35
CA LEU A 23 9.84 5.57 -2.42
C LEU A 23 9.68 4.67 -3.65
N PHE A 24 8.43 4.45 -4.09
CA PHE A 24 8.11 3.49 -5.14
C PHE A 24 7.49 4.14 -6.40
N ASN A 25 7.39 5.48 -6.44
CA ASN A 25 6.79 6.23 -7.55
C ASN A 25 5.38 5.75 -7.91
N GLN A 26 4.61 5.33 -6.90
CA GLN A 26 3.24 4.85 -7.08
C GLN A 26 2.28 6.03 -7.03
N GLU A 27 1.69 6.38 -8.17
CA GLU A 27 0.73 7.47 -8.26
C GLU A 27 -0.67 7.01 -7.86
N VAL A 28 -1.41 7.92 -7.22
CA VAL A 28 -2.81 7.66 -6.84
C VAL A 28 -3.69 7.75 -8.08
N ILE A 29 -4.48 6.70 -8.33
CA ILE A 29 -5.44 6.64 -9.44
C ILE A 29 -6.90 6.69 -8.95
N LEU A 30 -7.14 6.44 -7.66
CA LEU A 30 -8.43 6.60 -7.01
C LEU A 30 -8.21 6.88 -5.51
N ASP A 31 -8.83 7.93 -4.99
CA ASP A 31 -8.79 8.31 -3.58
C ASP A 31 -10.23 8.36 -3.06
N LEU A 32 -10.55 7.47 -2.11
CA LEU A 32 -11.83 7.38 -1.41
C LEU A 32 -11.63 7.64 0.09
N GLU A 33 -10.71 8.55 0.41
CA GLU A 33 -10.29 8.90 1.77
C GLU A 33 -9.57 7.75 2.48
N ARG A 34 -10.31 6.80 3.07
CA ARG A 34 -9.74 5.66 3.82
C ARG A 34 -9.27 4.51 2.93
N ASN A 35 -9.61 4.57 1.64
CA ASN A 35 -9.16 3.62 0.63
C ASN A 35 -8.49 4.37 -0.52
N VAL A 36 -7.25 4.00 -0.84
CA VAL A 36 -6.50 4.62 -1.92
C VAL A 36 -5.96 3.54 -2.84
N THR A 37 -6.18 3.69 -4.14
CA THR A 37 -5.65 2.78 -5.17
C THR A 37 -4.52 3.44 -5.94
N PHE A 38 -3.46 2.69 -6.18
CA PHE A 38 -2.26 3.14 -6.89
C PHE A 38 -2.15 2.58 -8.31
N SER A 39 -1.37 3.26 -9.14
CA SER A 39 -1.08 2.89 -10.53
C SER A 39 -0.44 1.50 -10.68
N GLY A 40 0.28 1.01 -9.66
CA GLY A 40 0.85 -0.34 -9.63
C GLY A 40 -0.14 -1.48 -9.37
N GLY A 41 -1.45 -1.22 -9.33
CA GLY A 41 -2.46 -2.27 -9.24
C GLY A 41 -2.68 -2.85 -7.84
N PHE A 42 -2.46 -2.03 -6.80
CA PHE A 42 -2.77 -2.36 -5.41
C PHE A 42 -3.47 -1.19 -4.72
N ALA A 43 -4.08 -1.46 -3.57
CA ALA A 43 -4.73 -0.46 -2.74
C ALA A 43 -4.25 -0.55 -1.29
N ILE A 44 -4.40 0.56 -0.56
CA ILE A 44 -4.24 0.62 0.89
C ILE A 44 -5.57 0.98 1.55
N GLN A 45 -5.78 0.45 2.76
CA GLN A 45 -7.01 0.62 3.53
C GLN A 45 -6.70 0.91 4.99
N GLU A 46 -7.16 2.06 5.49
CA GLU A 46 -7.26 2.35 6.92
C GLU A 46 -8.52 1.69 7.51
N ASP A 47 -8.56 1.39 8.81
CA ASP A 47 -9.72 0.76 9.45
C ASP A 47 -10.15 -0.57 8.80
N PHE A 48 -9.18 -1.40 8.38
CA PHE A 48 -9.45 -2.68 7.70
C PHE A 48 -10.39 -3.62 8.48
N ALA A 49 -10.22 -3.67 9.81
CA ALA A 49 -11.07 -4.50 10.68
C ALA A 49 -12.55 -4.07 10.61
N TRP A 50 -12.82 -2.77 10.58
CA TRP A 50 -14.16 -2.21 10.40
C TRP A 50 -14.72 -2.51 9.00
N LEU A 51 -13.91 -2.35 7.96
CA LEU A 51 -14.34 -2.62 6.58
C LEU A 51 -14.77 -4.08 6.38
N THR A 52 -14.05 -5.01 7.03
CA THR A 52 -14.21 -6.46 6.81
C THR A 52 -15.00 -7.17 7.91
N ASP A 53 -15.46 -6.44 8.92
CA ASP A 53 -16.18 -6.96 10.09
C ASP A 53 -15.43 -8.09 10.81
N VAL A 54 -14.10 -7.96 10.90
CA VAL A 54 -13.25 -8.91 11.66
C VAL A 54 -12.87 -8.30 13.02
N PRO A 55 -12.59 -9.15 14.04
CA PRO A 55 -12.11 -8.64 15.32
C PRO A 55 -10.83 -7.81 15.16
N VAL A 56 -10.78 -6.62 15.76
CA VAL A 56 -9.62 -5.70 15.65
C VAL A 56 -8.31 -6.37 16.08
N ASN A 57 -8.37 -7.21 17.12
CA ASN A 57 -7.21 -7.96 17.63
C ASN A 57 -6.74 -9.11 16.71
N SER A 58 -7.48 -9.41 15.64
CA SER A 58 -7.08 -10.41 14.63
C SER A 58 -6.22 -9.81 13.52
N VAL A 59 -6.17 -8.47 13.41
CA VAL A 59 -5.29 -7.78 12.45
C VAL A 59 -3.90 -7.69 13.07
N ILE A 60 -2.95 -8.42 12.49
CA ILE A 60 -1.58 -8.56 13.00
C ILE A 60 -0.61 -7.82 12.09
N GLU A 61 0.21 -6.95 12.69
CA GLU A 61 1.33 -6.31 11.99
C GLU A 61 2.52 -7.26 11.88
N LYS A 62 3.28 -7.16 10.79
CA LYS A 62 4.53 -7.92 10.58
C LYS A 62 4.36 -9.45 10.65
N SER A 63 3.25 -9.96 10.10
CA SER A 63 2.98 -11.40 9.94
C SER A 63 3.94 -12.10 8.97
N ASN A 64 4.59 -11.36 8.07
CA ASN A 64 5.50 -11.87 7.03
C ASN A 64 4.85 -12.93 6.11
N ASN A 65 3.56 -12.79 5.81
CA ASN A 65 2.77 -13.75 5.02
C ASN A 65 2.38 -13.24 3.62
N MET A 66 2.79 -12.03 3.24
CA MET A 66 2.55 -11.41 1.94
C MET A 66 3.66 -10.40 1.66
N GLU A 67 4.01 -10.25 0.39
CA GLU A 67 4.85 -9.17 -0.12
C GLU A 67 4.24 -8.57 -1.40
N LEU A 68 4.53 -7.30 -1.67
CA LEU A 68 4.33 -6.69 -2.99
C LEU A 68 5.67 -6.68 -3.71
N TYR A 69 5.69 -7.27 -4.91
CA TYR A 69 6.86 -7.31 -5.77
C TYR A 69 6.77 -6.23 -6.86
N PHE A 70 7.85 -5.48 -7.04
CA PHE A 70 7.97 -4.45 -8.07
C PHE A 70 9.27 -4.65 -8.87
N GLU A 71 9.20 -4.38 -10.17
CA GLU A 71 10.35 -4.36 -11.07
C GLU A 71 10.69 -2.92 -11.45
N VAL A 72 11.99 -2.63 -11.60
CA VAL A 72 12.48 -1.33 -12.06
C VAL A 72 13.62 -1.53 -13.06
N ASP A 73 13.64 -0.71 -14.12
CA ASP A 73 14.67 -0.81 -15.17
C ASP A 73 16.09 -0.54 -14.64
N TYR A 74 16.20 0.34 -13.64
CA TYR A 74 17.47 0.71 -13.02
C TYR A 74 17.32 0.83 -11.51
N PHE A 75 17.88 -0.13 -10.79
CA PHE A 75 17.80 -0.22 -9.33
C PHE A 75 18.35 1.02 -8.61
N GLY A 76 19.37 1.68 -9.17
CA GLY A 76 19.93 2.91 -8.59
C GLY A 76 18.97 4.10 -8.54
N LYS A 77 17.79 4.04 -9.20
CA LYS A 77 16.74 5.06 -9.04
C LYS A 77 16.07 5.00 -7.66
N LEU A 78 16.02 3.83 -7.02
CA LEU A 78 15.41 3.68 -5.69
C LEU A 78 16.19 4.40 -4.58
N TYR A 79 17.51 4.55 -4.75
CA TYR A 79 18.38 5.23 -3.78
C TYR A 79 18.47 6.75 -3.99
N LYS A 80 17.96 7.30 -5.09
CA LYS A 80 18.08 8.75 -5.39
C LYS A 80 17.07 9.64 -4.67
N ASN A 81 16.13 9.06 -3.93
CA ASN A 81 15.26 9.81 -3.01
C ASN A 81 15.82 9.86 -1.57
N GLU A 82 17.05 9.37 -1.35
CA GLU A 82 17.83 9.69 -0.16
C GLU A 82 18.53 11.04 -0.37
N ASN A 83 17.81 12.15 -0.17
CA ASN A 83 18.47 13.36 0.33
C ASN A 83 18.75 13.13 1.83
N LEU A 84 19.84 12.40 2.09
CA LEU A 84 20.63 12.50 3.31
C LEU A 84 21.78 13.50 3.07
#